data_AF-A0A350C6B5-F1
#
_entry.id   AF-A0A350C6B5-F1
#
_cell.length_a   1.000
_cell.length_b   1.000
_cell.length_c   1.000
_cell.angle_alpha   90.00
_cell.angle_beta   90.00
_cell.angle_gamma   90.00
#
_symmetry.space_group_name_H-M   'P 1'
#
loop_
_entity.id
_entity.type
_entity.pdbx_description
1 polymer ?
#
loop_
_entity_poly.entity_id
_entity_poly.type
_entity_poly.pdbx_seq_one_letter_code
_entity_poly.pdbx_strand_id
1 'polypeptide(L)'
;HIDLSDTRLVGLTYQDNLFEYIDNYRSEGGTVIISGIDNHVSSSNHRKALKISLDNKQVQLSPRQTRLQTLAQENKYTFDILPDQDTQELRRFKFFELRPIERKSNMLSGRFESTDNNWEIADIIFNEGASFTAEVFYSTLMTIKINNEIPKFMMEKEGFVEKLFDRVMAFTGYKDIDFKMYTKFSNKFLLMGDDEAMIRAFFTRRLITFFEEESIFHVESNGKNLLIFSKIKLARTDETQNLLAFGERLIQELTIVYNENKGLI
;
A
#
# COMPACT_ATOMS: atom_id res chain seq x y z
N HIS A 1 -36.67 -14.83 14.27
CA HIS A 1 -36.66 -14.70 12.80
C HIS A 1 -35.23 -14.37 12.39
N ILE A 2 -34.66 -15.12 11.45
CA ILE A 2 -33.28 -14.95 10.96
C ILE A 2 -33.37 -14.71 9.46
N ASP A 3 -32.94 -13.53 9.00
CA ASP A 3 -32.96 -13.16 7.60
C ASP A 3 -31.54 -13.24 7.02
N LEU A 4 -31.35 -14.13 6.04
CA LEU A 4 -30.08 -14.33 5.35
C LEU A 4 -30.10 -13.73 3.93
N SER A 5 -31.15 -13.02 3.54
CA SER A 5 -31.31 -12.51 2.18
C SER A 5 -30.12 -11.66 1.74
N ASP A 6 -29.56 -10.82 2.62
CA ASP A 6 -28.37 -9.97 2.37
C ASP A 6 -27.02 -10.63 2.65
N THR A 7 -27.02 -11.91 3.05
CA THR A 7 -25.78 -12.63 3.33
C THR A 7 -25.16 -13.10 2.02
N ARG A 8 -23.88 -12.77 1.79
CA ARG A 8 -23.16 -13.26 0.61
C ARG A 8 -22.66 -14.69 0.79
N LEU A 9 -22.15 -14.99 1.99
CA LEU A 9 -21.54 -16.27 2.32
C LEU A 9 -21.98 -16.73 3.70
N VAL A 10 -22.57 -17.91 3.78
CA VAL A 10 -22.89 -18.60 5.04
C VAL A 10 -21.83 -19.68 5.26
N GLY A 11 -20.78 -19.33 5.98
CA GLY A 11 -19.63 -20.20 6.25
C GLY A 11 -19.94 -21.35 7.20
N LEU A 12 -19.07 -22.37 7.22
CA LEU A 12 -19.25 -23.60 7.99
C LEU A 12 -19.44 -23.33 9.50
N THR A 13 -18.54 -22.55 10.11
CA THR A 13 -18.59 -22.23 11.55
C THR A 13 -19.86 -21.48 11.94
N TYR A 14 -20.31 -20.54 11.10
CA TYR A 14 -21.59 -19.86 11.34
C TYR A 14 -22.76 -20.84 11.27
N GLN A 15 -22.73 -21.78 10.32
CA GLN A 15 -23.78 -22.81 10.24
C GLN A 15 -23.76 -23.74 11.44
N ASP A 16 -22.61 -24.13 11.96
CA ASP A 16 -22.54 -24.94 13.18
C ASP A 16 -23.24 -24.24 14.36
N ASN A 17 -22.88 -22.98 14.62
CA ASN A 17 -23.51 -22.18 15.66
C ASN A 17 -25.01 -21.93 15.40
N LEU A 18 -25.38 -21.67 14.15
CA LEU A 18 -26.76 -21.44 13.75
C LEU A 18 -27.63 -22.68 13.99
N PHE A 19 -27.14 -23.87 13.61
CA PHE A 19 -27.88 -25.11 13.81
C PHE A 19 -27.95 -25.50 15.29
N GLU A 20 -26.88 -25.29 16.07
CA GLU A 20 -26.91 -25.48 17.52
C GLU A 20 -27.96 -24.57 18.18
N TYR A 21 -27.98 -23.29 17.81
CA TYR A 21 -29.01 -22.34 18.27
C TYR A 21 -30.43 -22.79 17.91
N ILE A 22 -30.64 -23.24 16.65
CA ILE A 22 -31.94 -23.71 16.19
C ILE A 22 -32.41 -24.93 16.98
N ASP A 23 -31.52 -25.91 17.20
CA ASP A 23 -31.86 -27.14 17.88
C ASP A 23 -32.20 -26.88 19.36
N ASN A 24 -31.42 -26.03 20.04
CA ASN A 24 -31.70 -25.61 21.42
C ASN A 24 -33.03 -24.86 21.53
N TYR A 25 -33.27 -23.85 20.68
CA TYR A 25 -34.48 -23.04 20.75
C TYR A 25 -35.75 -23.85 20.45
N ARG A 26 -35.66 -24.82 19.55
CA ARG A 26 -36.76 -25.76 19.27
C ARG A 26 -37.02 -26.72 20.43
N SER A 27 -35.97 -27.14 21.14
CA SER A 27 -36.11 -28.02 22.31
C SER A 27 -36.89 -27.36 23.46
N GLU A 28 -36.85 -26.03 23.55
CA GLU A 28 -37.59 -25.22 24.52
C GLU A 28 -39.02 -24.88 24.05
N GLY A 29 -39.47 -25.43 22.92
CA GLY A 29 -40.80 -25.17 22.33
C GLY A 29 -40.85 -23.92 21.43
N GLY A 30 -39.72 -23.28 21.15
CA GLY A 30 -39.62 -22.14 20.25
C GLY A 30 -39.68 -22.50 18.76
N THR A 31 -40.04 -21.54 17.92
CA THR A 31 -40.02 -21.68 16.44
C THR A 31 -39.04 -20.71 15.81
N VAL A 32 -38.14 -21.20 14.96
CA VAL A 32 -37.20 -20.38 14.19
C VAL A 32 -37.60 -20.42 12.71
N ILE A 33 -37.79 -19.23 12.14
CA ILE A 33 -38.01 -19.02 10.70
C ILE A 33 -36.71 -18.42 10.13
N ILE A 34 -36.20 -19.05 9.07
CA ILE A 34 -35.05 -18.58 8.29
C ILE A 34 -35.54 -18.19 6.90
N SER A 35 -35.21 -16.98 6.46
CA SER A 35 -35.54 -16.45 5.13
C SER A 35 -34.28 -16.16 4.32
N GLY A 36 -34.38 -16.19 2.99
CA GLY A 36 -33.30 -15.81 2.07
C GLY A 36 -32.18 -16.84 1.86
N ILE A 37 -32.19 -17.96 2.60
CA ILE A 37 -31.20 -19.04 2.46
C ILE A 37 -31.37 -19.82 1.15
N ASP A 38 -32.58 -19.81 0.61
CA ASP A 38 -33.00 -20.33 -0.68
C ASP A 38 -32.36 -19.59 -1.87
N ASN A 39 -31.92 -18.34 -1.68
CA ASN A 39 -31.15 -17.59 -2.69
C ASN A 39 -29.67 -17.99 -2.75
N HIS A 40 -29.25 -19.02 -2.00
CA HIS A 40 -27.87 -19.46 -1.94
C HIS A 40 -27.66 -20.82 -2.60
N VAL A 41 -26.54 -20.94 -3.31
CA VAL A 41 -26.04 -22.23 -3.81
C VAL A 41 -25.19 -22.90 -2.75
N SER A 42 -25.48 -24.17 -2.50
CA SER A 42 -24.74 -25.01 -1.56
C SER A 42 -23.54 -25.67 -2.21
N SER A 43 -22.40 -25.67 -1.52
CA SER A 43 -21.16 -26.34 -1.94
C SER A 43 -21.26 -27.86 -1.96
N SER A 44 -22.21 -28.45 -1.23
CA SER A 44 -22.52 -29.88 -1.26
C SER A 44 -23.96 -30.14 -0.81
N ASN A 45 -24.38 -31.41 -0.84
CA ASN A 45 -25.71 -31.83 -0.39
C ASN A 45 -25.86 -31.88 1.14
N HIS A 46 -24.80 -31.58 1.90
CA HIS A 46 -24.87 -31.58 3.36
C HIS A 46 -25.61 -30.34 3.89
N ARG A 47 -26.48 -30.51 4.90
CA ARG A 47 -27.29 -29.39 5.44
C ARG A 47 -26.46 -28.22 5.97
N LYS A 48 -25.27 -28.49 6.50
CA LYS A 48 -24.30 -27.48 7.00
C LYS A 48 -23.26 -27.05 5.97
N ALA A 49 -23.36 -27.50 4.72
CA ALA A 49 -22.41 -27.14 3.68
C ALA A 49 -22.38 -25.63 3.46
N LEU A 50 -21.22 -25.09 3.13
CA LEU A 50 -21.01 -23.68 2.80
C LEU A 50 -21.99 -23.25 1.72
N LYS A 51 -22.65 -22.11 1.93
CA LYS A 51 -23.68 -21.57 1.02
C LYS A 51 -23.27 -20.17 0.55
N ILE A 52 -23.34 -19.93 -0.75
CA ILE A 52 -22.98 -18.64 -1.37
C ILE A 52 -24.16 -18.08 -2.15
N SER A 53 -24.50 -16.82 -1.93
CA SER A 53 -25.49 -16.13 -2.75
C SER A 53 -24.91 -15.85 -4.12
N LEU A 54 -25.68 -16.17 -5.17
CA LEU A 54 -25.33 -15.83 -6.56
C LEU A 54 -25.85 -14.44 -6.97
N ASP A 55 -26.67 -13.82 -6.12
CA ASP A 55 -27.14 -12.47 -6.39
C ASP A 55 -25.96 -11.51 -6.37
N ASN A 56 -25.79 -10.81 -7.47
CA ASN A 56 -24.72 -9.84 -7.66
C ASN A 56 -25.08 -8.56 -6.89
N LYS A 57 -25.10 -8.65 -5.56
CA LYS A 57 -25.35 -7.48 -4.70
C LYS A 57 -24.23 -6.49 -4.92
N GLN A 58 -24.61 -5.23 -5.16
CA GLN A 58 -23.66 -4.12 -5.28
C GLN A 58 -22.67 -4.19 -4.12
N VAL A 59 -21.38 -4.15 -4.44
CA VAL A 59 -20.32 -4.15 -3.43
C VAL A 59 -20.54 -2.93 -2.55
N GLN A 60 -21.00 -3.15 -1.31
CA GLN A 60 -21.11 -2.07 -0.35
C GLN A 60 -19.71 -1.55 -0.04
N LEU A 61 -19.47 -0.29 -0.37
CA LEU A 61 -18.21 0.37 -0.08
C LEU A 61 -18.10 0.58 1.43
N SER A 62 -16.93 0.27 1.98
CA SER A 62 -16.59 0.72 3.33
C SER A 62 -16.59 2.26 3.38
N PRO A 63 -16.80 2.88 4.56
CA PRO A 63 -16.73 4.34 4.69
C PRO A 63 -15.43 4.96 4.15
N ARG A 64 -14.29 4.24 4.24
CA ARG A 64 -13.02 4.67 3.64
C ARG A 64 -13.06 4.62 2.11
N GLN A 65 -13.56 3.54 1.53
CA GLN A 65 -13.69 3.40 0.07
C GLN A 65 -14.65 4.45 -0.51
N THR A 66 -15.75 4.75 0.17
CA THR A 66 -16.63 5.86 -0.23
C THR A 66 -15.86 7.18 -0.27
N ARG A 67 -15.08 7.50 0.77
CA ARG A 67 -14.27 8.73 0.80
C ARG A 67 -13.20 8.76 -0.29
N LEU A 68 -12.53 7.64 -0.57
CA LEU A 68 -11.54 7.55 -1.65
C LEU A 68 -12.19 7.70 -3.02
N GLN A 69 -13.37 7.12 -3.23
CA GLN A 69 -14.14 7.29 -4.45
C GLN A 69 -14.60 8.74 -4.64
N THR A 70 -15.08 9.41 -3.59
CA THR A 70 -15.42 10.84 -3.63
C THR A 70 -14.20 11.68 -3.96
N LEU A 71 -13.05 11.45 -3.31
CA LEU A 71 -11.79 12.12 -3.59
C LEU A 71 -11.40 11.96 -5.07
N ALA A 72 -11.58 10.77 -5.63
CA ALA A 72 -11.30 10.51 -7.03
C ALA A 72 -12.21 11.29 -7.97
N GLN A 73 -13.52 11.31 -7.70
CA GLN A 73 -14.49 12.04 -8.51
C GLN A 73 -14.24 13.56 -8.50
N GLU A 74 -13.98 14.14 -7.33
CA GLU A 74 -13.74 15.58 -7.17
C GLU A 74 -12.50 16.06 -7.93
N ASN A 75 -11.47 15.21 -8.02
CA ASN A 75 -10.18 15.55 -8.62
C ASN A 75 -9.96 14.89 -9.99
N LYS A 76 -10.97 14.22 -10.55
CA LYS A 76 -10.90 13.48 -11.83
C LYS A 76 -9.81 12.38 -11.85
N TYR A 77 -9.57 11.76 -10.70
CA TYR A 77 -8.72 10.57 -10.57
C TYR A 77 -9.52 9.29 -10.81
N THR A 78 -8.83 8.16 -10.90
CA THR A 78 -9.44 6.83 -10.97
C THR A 78 -9.35 6.14 -9.62
N PHE A 79 -10.39 5.38 -9.24
CA PHE A 79 -10.41 4.58 -8.02
C PHE A 79 -10.88 3.16 -8.26
N ASP A 80 -9.99 2.19 -7.97
CA ASP A 80 -10.24 0.76 -8.12
C ASP A 80 -10.08 0.03 -6.78
N ILE A 81 -11.13 -0.66 -6.34
CA ILE A 81 -11.14 -1.37 -5.04
C ILE A 81 -10.21 -2.58 -5.07
N LEU A 82 -10.23 -3.31 -6.19
CA LEU A 82 -9.47 -4.51 -6.46
C LEU A 82 -8.85 -4.36 -7.86
N PRO A 83 -7.76 -3.60 -8.00
CA PRO A 83 -7.07 -3.50 -9.28
C PRO A 83 -6.48 -4.86 -9.68
N ASP A 84 -6.03 -4.96 -10.94
CA ASP A 84 -5.27 -6.11 -11.40
C ASP A 84 -4.10 -6.38 -10.42
N GLN A 85 -3.91 -7.65 -10.06
CA GLN A 85 -2.98 -8.07 -9.02
C GLN A 85 -1.53 -8.08 -9.50
N ASP A 86 -1.24 -7.52 -10.69
CA ASP A 86 0.13 -7.35 -11.15
C ASP A 86 0.89 -6.39 -10.23
N THR A 87 1.71 -6.99 -9.37
CA THR A 87 2.58 -6.32 -8.41
C THR A 87 4.04 -6.38 -8.83
N GLN A 88 4.32 -6.76 -10.09
CA GLN A 88 5.70 -6.89 -10.59
C GLN A 88 6.48 -5.59 -10.48
N GLU A 89 5.83 -4.44 -10.69
CA GLU A 89 6.50 -3.14 -10.54
C GLU A 89 6.96 -2.90 -9.10
N LEU A 90 6.15 -3.27 -8.10
CA LEU A 90 6.50 -3.14 -6.69
C LEU A 90 7.65 -4.07 -6.31
N ARG A 91 7.73 -5.27 -6.89
CA ARG A 91 8.83 -6.24 -6.64
C ARG A 91 10.19 -5.76 -7.15
N ARG A 92 10.26 -4.69 -7.95
CA ARG A 92 11.51 -4.08 -8.40
C ARG A 92 12.12 -3.12 -7.38
N PHE A 93 11.44 -2.87 -6.27
CA PHE A 93 11.97 -2.12 -5.14
C PHE A 93 12.61 -3.07 -4.12
N LYS A 94 13.78 -2.68 -3.62
CA LYS A 94 14.51 -3.29 -2.51
C LYS A 94 13.65 -3.46 -1.26
N PHE A 95 12.71 -2.53 -0.99
CA PHE A 95 11.75 -2.69 0.11
C PHE A 95 10.94 -4.01 0.01
N PHE A 96 10.62 -4.45 -1.20
CA PHE A 96 9.83 -5.65 -1.48
C PHE A 96 10.66 -6.88 -1.89
N GLU A 97 11.99 -6.76 -2.00
CA GLU A 97 12.87 -7.87 -2.39
C GLU A 97 12.75 -9.05 -1.40
N LEU A 98 12.59 -8.75 -0.10
CA LEU A 98 12.42 -9.73 0.97
C LEU A 98 11.02 -9.71 1.60
N ARG A 99 10.08 -9.00 0.98
CA ARG A 99 8.70 -8.85 1.49
C ARG A 99 7.68 -9.25 0.44
N PRO A 100 7.27 -10.52 0.39
CA PRO A 100 6.25 -10.96 -0.55
C PRO A 100 4.97 -10.15 -0.40
N ILE A 101 4.47 -9.63 -1.52
CA ILE A 101 3.20 -8.91 -1.56
C ILE A 101 2.08 -9.93 -1.66
N GLU A 102 1.15 -9.87 -0.70
CA GLU A 102 -0.03 -10.72 -0.64
C GLU A 102 -1.19 -10.11 -1.43
N ARG A 103 -1.39 -8.80 -1.31
CA ARG A 103 -2.53 -8.12 -1.93
C ARG A 103 -2.27 -6.64 -2.19
N LYS A 104 -2.81 -6.16 -3.31
CA LYS A 104 -2.99 -4.74 -3.64
C LYS A 104 -4.47 -4.42 -3.75
N SER A 105 -4.90 -3.31 -3.13
CA SER A 105 -6.31 -2.89 -3.07
C SER A 105 -6.47 -1.39 -2.88
N ASN A 106 -7.69 -0.87 -3.04
CA ASN A 106 -8.05 0.54 -2.84
C ASN A 106 -7.09 1.50 -3.56
N MET A 107 -6.89 1.27 -4.85
CA MET A 107 -5.95 2.01 -5.68
C MET A 107 -6.59 3.30 -6.18
N LEU A 108 -6.00 4.43 -5.81
CA LEU A 108 -6.26 5.74 -6.36
C LEU A 108 -5.16 6.07 -7.35
N SER A 109 -5.48 6.52 -8.56
CA SER A 109 -4.47 6.84 -9.57
C SER A 109 -4.81 8.09 -10.37
N GLY A 110 -3.77 8.79 -10.82
CA GLY A 110 -3.91 10.04 -11.56
C GLY A 110 -2.61 10.46 -12.21
N ARG A 111 -2.57 11.73 -12.62
CA ARG A 111 -1.41 12.36 -13.24
C ARG A 111 -1.22 13.74 -12.64
N PHE A 112 0.02 14.11 -12.34
CA PHE A 112 0.34 15.47 -11.93
C PHE A 112 0.33 16.38 -13.15
N GLU A 113 -0.53 17.39 -13.17
CA GLU A 113 -0.63 18.33 -14.29
C GLU A 113 0.65 19.14 -14.49
N SER A 114 1.37 19.44 -13.40
CA SER A 114 2.57 20.28 -13.42
C SER A 114 3.79 19.63 -14.08
N THR A 115 3.90 18.30 -13.99
CA THR A 115 5.11 17.55 -14.39
C THR A 115 4.83 16.37 -15.31
N ASP A 116 3.56 16.12 -15.60
CA ASP A 116 3.11 15.09 -16.54
C ASP A 116 3.37 13.64 -16.07
N ASN A 117 3.68 13.46 -14.79
CA ASN A 117 3.98 12.17 -14.17
C ASN A 117 2.72 11.44 -13.71
N ASN A 118 2.62 10.16 -14.07
CA ASN A 118 1.56 9.28 -13.54
C ASN A 118 1.91 8.84 -12.12
N TRP A 119 0.91 8.81 -11.26
CA TRP A 119 1.03 8.38 -9.88
C TRP A 119 -0.10 7.42 -9.49
N GLU A 120 0.20 6.61 -8.49
CA GLU A 120 -0.73 5.66 -7.90
C GLU A 120 -0.55 5.66 -6.38
N ILE A 121 -1.64 5.55 -5.63
CA ILE A 121 -1.64 5.27 -4.20
C ILE A 121 -2.49 4.04 -3.95
N ALA A 122 -1.94 3.02 -3.29
CA ALA A 122 -2.65 1.77 -3.03
C ALA A 122 -2.38 1.24 -1.61
N ASP A 123 -3.36 0.52 -1.08
CA ASP A 123 -3.24 -0.25 0.15
C ASP A 123 -2.62 -1.62 -0.18
N ILE A 124 -1.45 -1.89 0.39
CA ILE A 124 -0.67 -3.13 0.20
C ILE A 124 -0.65 -3.96 1.48
N ILE A 125 -0.88 -5.26 1.32
CA ILE A 125 -0.64 -6.28 2.34
C ILE A 125 0.62 -7.05 1.93
N PHE A 126 1.58 -7.14 2.82
CA PHE A 126 2.85 -7.84 2.58
C PHE A 126 3.34 -8.54 3.84
N ASN A 127 4.20 -9.53 3.64
CA ASN A 127 4.68 -10.39 4.73
C ASN A 127 6.17 -10.14 5.00
N GLU A 128 6.56 -10.21 6.27
CA GLU A 128 7.98 -10.24 6.67
C GLU A 128 8.27 -11.49 7.51
N GLY A 129 9.40 -12.15 7.24
CA GLY A 129 9.79 -13.41 7.88
C GLY A 129 9.57 -14.63 6.97
N ALA A 130 9.70 -15.83 7.53
CA ALA A 130 9.64 -17.08 6.78
C ALA A 130 8.51 -18.00 7.28
N SER A 131 7.82 -18.65 6.33
CA SER A 131 6.81 -19.70 6.58
C SER A 131 5.73 -19.30 7.60
N PHE A 132 5.48 -20.13 8.61
CA PHE A 132 4.35 -20.02 9.54
C PHE A 132 4.50 -18.91 10.60
N THR A 133 5.66 -18.24 10.67
CA THR A 133 5.92 -17.11 11.56
C THR A 133 5.99 -15.78 10.81
N ALA A 134 5.55 -15.75 9.54
CA ALA A 134 5.51 -14.53 8.76
C ALA A 134 4.51 -13.55 9.39
N GLU A 135 4.99 -12.37 9.75
CA GLU A 135 4.15 -11.29 10.22
C GLU A 135 3.53 -10.57 9.02
N VAL A 136 2.22 -10.31 9.11
CA VAL A 136 1.45 -9.64 8.06
C VAL A 136 1.40 -8.14 8.36
N PHE A 137 1.85 -7.35 7.40
CA PHE A 137 1.87 -5.90 7.48
C PHE A 137 0.92 -5.28 6.46
N TYR A 138 0.45 -4.08 6.82
CA TYR A 138 -0.47 -3.29 6.01
C TYR A 138 0.16 -1.91 5.81
N SER A 139 0.14 -1.39 4.60
CA SER A 139 0.63 -0.03 4.34
C SER A 139 -0.08 0.61 3.17
N THR A 140 -0.32 1.93 3.27
CA THR A 140 -0.71 2.73 2.11
C THR A 140 0.55 3.32 1.50
N LEU A 141 0.82 2.98 0.24
CA LEU A 141 2.03 3.35 -0.48
C LEU A 141 1.67 4.17 -1.71
N MET A 142 2.58 5.04 -2.11
CA MET A 142 2.50 5.78 -3.35
C MET A 142 3.60 5.31 -4.30
N THR A 143 3.27 5.10 -5.56
CA THR A 143 4.24 4.97 -6.64
C THR A 143 4.09 6.12 -7.63
N ILE A 144 5.22 6.56 -8.17
CA ILE A 144 5.23 7.60 -9.22
C ILE A 144 6.13 7.14 -10.34
N LYS A 145 5.62 7.14 -11.56
CA LYS A 145 6.41 6.90 -12.76
C LYS A 145 7.16 8.18 -13.14
N ILE A 146 8.48 8.10 -13.18
CA ILE A 146 9.35 9.23 -13.45
C ILE A 146 9.58 9.34 -14.96
N ASN A 147 9.54 10.56 -15.48
CA ASN A 147 9.71 10.84 -16.91
C ASN A 147 11.19 10.85 -17.33
N ASN A 148 12.09 11.09 -16.38
CA ASN A 148 13.53 11.07 -16.56
C ASN A 148 14.14 10.01 -15.63
N GLU A 149 15.16 9.32 -16.11
CA GLU A 149 15.90 8.38 -15.26
C GLU A 149 16.69 9.13 -14.20
N ILE A 150 16.57 8.69 -12.95
CA ILE A 150 17.29 9.24 -11.80
C ILE A 150 18.12 8.12 -11.15
N PRO A 151 19.05 8.44 -10.23
CA PRO A 151 19.80 7.40 -9.55
C PRO A 151 18.90 6.43 -8.79
N LYS A 152 19.35 5.19 -8.67
CA LYS A 152 18.72 4.19 -7.81
C LYS A 152 19.19 4.42 -6.39
N PHE A 153 18.26 4.61 -5.48
CA PHE A 153 18.56 4.83 -4.07
C PHE A 153 17.41 4.35 -3.20
N MET A 154 17.72 4.06 -1.94
CA MET A 154 16.77 3.86 -0.86
C MET A 154 17.11 4.86 0.23
N MET A 155 16.12 5.65 0.63
CA MET A 155 16.20 6.58 1.74
C MET A 155 15.13 6.21 2.76
N GLU A 156 15.55 5.98 3.99
CA GLU A 156 14.66 5.57 5.08
C GLU A 156 14.90 6.43 6.32
N LYS A 157 13.83 6.79 7.03
CA LYS A 157 13.93 7.50 8.30
C LYS A 157 14.64 6.61 9.33
N GLU A 158 15.65 7.16 9.99
CA GLU A 158 16.42 6.44 11.01
C GLU A 158 15.51 5.93 12.14
N GLY A 159 15.75 4.69 12.59
CA GLY A 159 14.97 4.02 13.64
C GLY A 159 13.59 3.47 13.21
N PHE A 160 13.25 3.49 11.92
CA PHE A 160 11.95 3.03 11.44
C PHE A 160 11.91 1.52 11.13
N VAL A 161 12.76 1.04 10.22
CA VAL A 161 12.97 -0.40 9.93
C VAL A 161 14.47 -0.68 9.91
N GLU A 162 15.16 -0.51 11.04
CA GLU A 162 16.61 -0.78 11.17
C GLU A 162 17.01 -2.14 10.56
N LYS A 163 16.18 -3.17 10.78
CA LYS A 163 16.39 -4.51 10.22
C LYS A 163 16.38 -4.54 8.69
N LEU A 164 15.64 -3.67 8.00
CA LEU A 164 15.65 -3.64 6.54
C LEU A 164 16.93 -3.03 6.02
N PHE A 165 17.25 -1.81 6.49
CA PHE A 165 18.44 -1.10 6.05
C PHE A 165 19.69 -1.97 6.28
N ASP A 166 19.81 -2.58 7.47
CA ASP A 166 20.87 -3.53 7.78
C ASP A 166 20.89 -4.77 6.88
N ARG A 167 19.73 -5.36 6.58
CA ARG A 167 19.64 -6.52 5.68
C ARG A 167 20.03 -6.16 4.25
N VAL A 168 19.60 -5.00 3.74
CA VAL A 168 19.96 -4.55 2.39
C VAL A 168 21.46 -4.28 2.34
N MET A 169 22.04 -3.62 3.34
CA MET A 169 23.50 -3.44 3.43
C MET A 169 24.23 -4.79 3.47
N ALA A 170 23.77 -5.75 4.27
CA ALA A 170 24.39 -7.07 4.36
C ALA A 170 24.30 -7.87 3.06
N PHE A 171 23.20 -7.72 2.30
CA PHE A 171 22.97 -8.44 1.06
C PHE A 171 23.66 -7.82 -0.16
N THR A 172 23.65 -6.48 -0.24
CA THR A 172 24.15 -5.72 -1.41
C THR A 172 25.59 -5.25 -1.24
N GLY A 173 26.07 -5.13 0.00
CA GLY A 173 27.33 -4.48 0.34
C GLY A 173 27.28 -2.96 0.26
N TYR A 174 26.10 -2.35 0.05
CA TYR A 174 25.95 -0.90 0.09
C TYR A 174 26.29 -0.36 1.48
N LYS A 175 26.72 0.90 1.49
CA LYS A 175 27.03 1.64 2.71
C LYS A 175 26.10 2.83 2.81
N ASP A 176 25.89 3.28 4.04
CA ASP A 176 25.19 4.51 4.30
C ASP A 176 25.96 5.72 3.74
N ILE A 177 25.23 6.64 3.13
CA ILE A 177 25.74 7.81 2.42
C ILE A 177 25.49 9.04 3.26
N ASP A 178 26.47 9.36 4.11
CA ASP A 178 26.40 10.54 4.97
C ASP A 178 26.81 11.84 4.28
N PHE A 179 26.13 12.94 4.61
CA PHE A 179 26.49 14.28 4.18
C PHE A 179 27.00 15.12 5.37
N LYS A 180 28.32 15.22 5.51
CA LYS A 180 28.97 15.94 6.64
C LYS A 180 28.50 17.40 6.84
N MET A 181 28.14 18.10 5.77
CA MET A 181 27.64 19.48 5.84
C MET A 181 26.14 19.59 6.15
N TYR A 182 25.42 18.47 6.12
CA TYR A 182 23.97 18.38 6.31
C TYR A 182 23.65 17.35 7.40
N THR A 183 24.12 17.61 8.62
CA THR A 183 23.98 16.69 9.75
C THR A 183 22.52 16.46 10.14
N LYS A 184 21.65 17.45 9.96
CA LYS A 184 20.20 17.29 10.22
C LYS A 184 19.58 16.24 9.30
N PHE A 185 20.00 16.19 8.03
CA PHE A 185 19.60 15.14 7.10
C PHE A 185 20.17 13.78 7.51
N SER A 186 21.48 13.67 7.69
CA SER A 186 22.15 12.39 8.02
C SER A 186 21.72 11.78 9.35
N ASN A 187 21.30 12.59 10.32
CA ASN A 187 20.75 12.09 11.60
C ASN A 187 19.25 11.75 11.53
N LYS A 188 18.60 12.03 10.39
CA LYS A 188 17.15 11.83 10.21
C LYS A 188 16.90 10.70 9.22
N PHE A 189 17.75 10.55 8.22
CA PHE A 189 17.61 9.57 7.16
C PHE A 189 18.91 8.81 6.94
N LEU A 190 18.75 7.50 6.78
CA LEU A 190 19.75 6.62 6.22
C LEU A 190 19.56 6.59 4.70
N LEU A 191 20.64 6.65 3.93
CA LEU A 191 20.61 6.72 2.47
C LEU A 191 21.61 5.74 1.87
N MET A 192 21.18 4.91 0.92
CA MET A 192 22.08 3.99 0.20
C MET A 192 21.66 3.80 -1.26
N GLY A 193 22.55 3.22 -2.07
CA GLY A 193 22.22 2.76 -3.42
C GLY A 193 23.45 2.35 -4.23
N ASP A 194 23.21 2.00 -5.50
CA ASP A 194 24.17 1.32 -6.38
C ASP A 194 25.43 2.17 -6.68
N ASP A 195 25.27 3.48 -6.87
CA ASP A 195 26.35 4.42 -7.25
C ASP A 195 26.38 5.61 -6.28
N GLU A 196 27.23 5.51 -5.25
CA GLU A 196 27.38 6.55 -4.24
C GLU A 196 27.76 7.91 -4.84
N ALA A 197 28.63 7.95 -5.86
CA ALA A 197 29.06 9.20 -6.46
C ALA A 197 27.91 9.90 -7.18
N MET A 198 27.12 9.15 -7.95
CA MET A 198 25.93 9.66 -8.63
C MET A 198 24.86 10.10 -7.63
N ILE A 199 24.62 9.33 -6.56
CA ILE A 199 23.66 9.69 -5.51
C ILE A 199 24.09 10.98 -4.81
N ARG A 200 25.38 11.13 -4.46
CA ARG A 200 25.90 12.36 -3.84
C ARG A 200 25.75 13.59 -4.74
N ALA A 201 25.94 13.42 -6.05
CA ALA A 201 25.73 14.50 -7.01
C ALA A 201 24.25 14.87 -7.16
N PHE A 202 23.37 13.87 -7.09
CA PHE A 202 21.91 14.04 -7.23
C PHE A 202 21.26 14.67 -6.00
N PHE A 203 21.71 14.32 -4.79
CA PHE A 203 21.27 14.92 -3.54
C PHE A 203 21.91 16.30 -3.34
N THR A 204 21.44 17.26 -4.14
CA THR A 204 21.84 18.67 -4.03
C THR A 204 21.38 19.27 -2.71
N ARG A 205 21.93 20.45 -2.36
CA ARG A 205 21.47 21.23 -1.20
C ARG A 205 19.94 21.38 -1.16
N ARG A 206 19.34 21.65 -2.32
CA ARG A 206 17.91 21.85 -2.48
C ARG A 206 17.12 20.60 -2.08
N LEU A 207 17.49 19.44 -2.63
CA LEU A 207 16.82 18.18 -2.33
C LEU A 207 17.04 17.73 -0.88
N ILE A 208 18.24 17.93 -0.34
CA ILE A 208 18.54 17.64 1.06
C ILE A 208 17.67 18.49 2.00
N THR A 209 17.61 19.81 1.80
CA THR A 209 16.79 20.70 2.63
C THR A 209 15.30 20.36 2.53
N PHE A 210 14.81 19.99 1.33
CA PHE A 210 13.44 19.49 1.17
C PHE A 210 13.14 18.31 2.10
N PHE A 211 13.98 17.27 2.10
CA PHE A 211 13.75 16.11 2.97
C PHE A 211 13.91 16.42 4.47
N GLU A 212 14.79 17.35 4.85
CA GLU A 212 14.95 17.77 6.25
C GLU A 212 13.66 18.34 6.86
N GLU A 213 12.81 18.96 6.04
CA GLU A 213 11.54 19.58 6.46
C GLU A 213 10.35 18.61 6.40
N GLU A 214 10.44 17.55 5.62
CA GLU A 214 9.32 16.65 5.35
C GLU A 214 9.20 15.51 6.37
N SER A 215 7.96 15.08 6.65
CA SER A 215 7.69 13.96 7.57
C SER A 215 7.39 12.66 6.82
N ILE A 216 8.35 12.24 5.97
CA ILE A 216 8.28 10.99 5.22
C ILE A 216 9.12 9.90 5.88
N PHE A 217 8.76 8.62 5.70
CA PHE A 217 9.49 7.50 6.30
C PHE A 217 10.34 6.76 5.28
N HIS A 218 9.85 6.57 4.07
CA HIS A 218 10.57 5.83 3.03
C HIS A 218 10.39 6.51 1.69
N VAL A 219 11.49 6.69 0.97
CA VAL A 219 11.52 7.07 -0.44
C VAL A 219 12.55 6.21 -1.13
N GLU A 220 12.14 5.50 -2.17
CA GLU A 220 13.02 4.62 -2.91
C GLU A 220 12.83 4.82 -4.41
N SER A 221 13.95 4.87 -5.13
CA SER A 221 14.00 4.96 -6.57
C SER A 221 14.59 3.67 -7.14
N ASN A 222 13.88 3.07 -8.11
CA ASN A 222 14.44 2.02 -8.97
C ASN A 222 14.96 2.55 -10.32
N GLY A 223 15.10 3.88 -10.42
CA GLY A 223 15.57 4.62 -11.59
C GLY A 223 14.45 5.10 -12.50
N LYS A 224 13.32 4.37 -12.57
CA LYS A 224 12.16 4.73 -13.39
C LYS A 224 10.91 5.04 -12.60
N ASN A 225 10.83 4.54 -11.36
CA ASN A 225 9.69 4.74 -10.48
C ASN A 225 10.18 5.08 -9.08
N LEU A 226 9.39 5.88 -8.38
CA LEU A 226 9.49 6.10 -6.94
C LEU A 226 8.53 5.19 -6.19
N LEU A 227 8.93 4.74 -5.02
CA LEU A 227 8.08 4.16 -3.97
C LEU A 227 8.17 5.04 -2.73
N ILE A 228 7.02 5.46 -2.21
CA ILE A 228 6.93 6.45 -1.13
C ILE A 228 5.90 6.02 -0.10
N PHE A 229 6.24 6.08 1.19
CA PHE A 229 5.24 5.94 2.25
C PHE A 229 5.70 6.57 3.57
N SER A 230 4.72 6.87 4.43
CA SER A 230 4.92 7.60 5.69
C SER A 230 4.81 6.74 6.94
N LYS A 231 4.48 5.44 6.82
CA LYS A 231 4.30 4.48 7.93
C LYS A 231 3.90 3.09 7.41
N ILE A 232 4.18 2.03 8.18
CA ILE A 232 3.65 0.68 7.96
C ILE A 232 2.32 0.54 8.70
N LYS A 233 1.31 1.25 8.18
CA LYS A 233 -0.12 1.07 8.52
C LYS A 233 -0.96 1.70 7.41
N LEU A 234 -2.22 1.28 7.29
CA LEU A 234 -3.15 1.95 6.39
C LEU A 234 -3.27 3.44 6.77
N ALA A 235 -3.12 4.30 5.78
CA ALA A 235 -3.36 5.73 5.93
C ALA A 235 -4.85 5.98 6.16
N ARG A 236 -5.19 7.08 6.83
CA ARG A 236 -6.52 7.68 6.76
C ARG A 236 -6.67 8.48 5.47
N THR A 237 -7.86 9.00 5.20
CA THR A 237 -8.13 9.78 3.97
C THR A 237 -7.31 11.07 3.92
N ASP A 238 -7.20 11.80 5.04
CA ASP A 238 -6.37 13.00 5.17
C ASP A 238 -4.88 12.69 4.94
N GLU A 239 -4.39 11.59 5.52
CA GLU A 239 -3.00 11.16 5.33
C GLU A 239 -2.73 10.68 3.89
N THR A 240 -3.74 10.16 3.19
CA THR A 240 -3.65 9.81 1.77
C THR A 240 -3.48 11.07 0.92
N GLN A 241 -4.20 12.14 1.23
CA GLN A 241 -4.05 13.44 0.56
C GLN A 241 -2.69 14.08 0.87
N ASN A 242 -2.20 13.98 2.11
CA ASN A 242 -0.86 14.46 2.48
C ASN A 242 0.24 13.71 1.73
N LEU A 243 0.08 12.38 1.55
CA LEU A 243 1.02 11.57 0.76
C LEU A 243 1.02 11.99 -0.71
N LEU A 244 -0.16 12.22 -1.29
CA LEU A 244 -0.29 12.73 -2.66
C LEU A 244 0.40 14.10 -2.83
N ALA A 245 0.12 15.03 -1.93
CA ALA A 245 0.71 16.37 -1.95
C ALA A 245 2.24 16.32 -1.77
N PHE A 246 2.75 15.45 -0.91
CA PHE A 246 4.18 15.20 -0.77
C PHE A 246 4.79 14.68 -2.07
N GLY A 247 4.16 13.68 -2.70
CA GLY A 247 4.63 13.12 -3.97
C GLY A 247 4.69 14.15 -5.09
N GLU A 248 3.71 15.05 -5.17
CA GLU A 248 3.73 16.15 -6.15
C GLU A 248 4.90 17.10 -5.91
N ARG A 249 5.07 17.59 -4.68
CA ARG A 249 6.20 18.48 -4.33
C ARG A 249 7.54 17.82 -4.60
N LEU A 250 7.70 16.54 -4.23
CA LEU A 250 8.93 15.81 -4.49
C LEU A 250 9.23 15.76 -6.00
N ILE A 251 8.25 15.46 -6.85
CA ILE A 251 8.47 15.41 -8.30
C ILE A 251 8.82 16.79 -8.89
N GLN A 252 8.25 17.87 -8.37
CA GLN A 252 8.65 19.23 -8.74
C GLN A 252 10.12 19.50 -8.39
N GLU A 253 10.53 19.15 -7.17
CA GLU A 253 11.92 19.28 -6.71
C GLU A 253 12.88 18.44 -7.58
N LEU A 254 12.52 17.19 -7.87
CA LEU A 254 13.32 16.32 -8.73
C LEU A 254 13.43 16.83 -10.17
N THR A 255 12.36 17.44 -10.70
CA THR A 255 12.35 18.05 -12.04
C THR A 255 13.31 19.23 -12.10
N ILE A 256 13.35 20.07 -11.06
CA ILE A 256 14.29 21.20 -10.96
C ILE A 256 15.73 20.68 -10.90
N VAL A 257 16.03 19.76 -9.99
CA VAL A 257 17.36 19.16 -9.83
C VAL A 257 17.84 18.51 -11.13
N TYR A 258 16.96 17.80 -11.84
CA TYR A 258 17.29 17.18 -13.11
C TYR A 258 17.62 18.21 -14.20
N ASN A 259 16.86 19.29 -14.30
CA ASN A 259 17.10 20.35 -15.28
C ASN A 259 18.38 21.15 -14.97
N GLU A 260 18.71 21.37 -13.69
CA GLU A 260 19.96 21.99 -13.27
C GLU A 260 21.18 21.12 -13.61
N ASN A 261 21.07 19.80 -13.40
CA ASN A 261 22.16 18.86 -13.65
C ASN A 261 22.31 18.47 -15.13
N LYS A 262 21.29 18.65 -15.97
CA LYS A 262 21.38 18.46 -17.43
C LYS A 262 22.43 19.35 -18.11
N GLY A 263 22.86 20.43 -17.47
CA GLY A 263 23.97 21.27 -17.93
C GLY A 263 25.36 20.81 -17.50
N LEU A 264 25.45 19.73 -16.70
CA LEU A 264 26.69 19.22 -16.10
C LEU A 264 27.05 17.80 -16.55
N ILE A 265 26.20 17.15 -17.36
CA ILE A 265 26.40 15.81 -17.94
C ILE A 265 26.58 15.95 -19.45
#